data_AF-A0A382D0A4-F1
#
_entry.id   AF-A0A382D0A4-F1
#
_cell.length_a   1.000
_cell.length_b   1.000
_cell.length_c   1.000
_cell.angle_alpha   90.00
_cell.angle_beta   90.00
_cell.angle_gamma   90.00
#
_symmetry.space_group_name_H-M   'P 1'
#
loop_
_entity.id
_entity.type
_entity.pdbx_description
1 polymer ?
#
loop_
_entity_poly.entity_id
_entity_poly.type
_entity_poly.pdbx_seq_one_letter_code
_entity_poly.pdbx_strand_id
1 'polypeptide(L)'
;FIHTDISATGASEIVSTTLPPIRHGGVGNRQNKTWLGKALSDVRTQYWHNPGRSPLSASAPCQGNFNLIISDGAYFGSPTPVTELPLLSNVAAPLQPVKSFIVGLGSDVSSGGTTTAFRNLAKEGYGDTTPPGALFASDVGNLTQRLRTAILSAISGNLTFTSPKVDFSSTPNGYICQPSFEYEKSDQWKGLLVRHEINADGSIADPERLDPNRTISFHKKLDGRTALVTATSGRKVWTIDDGIENPTSGTYKNNNFDPDYDVSGETLVAASTRELMMAGTTHLGSRDIARIMKFMRGHDMFDQDSDCGSIDAITYDADCYTEDKGGTGAPLLFKLHDFYNSTPAYIGPPTASASPDVPDTEAAYRYSNGYNAFREDKKNRKNTLIIGSNGGMIHAFDNGCQTSNATCTASNPGSELWAFVPPAILKNFRSIVSSQIKTELDGNVSAADTASITVNDTGDFPSTGVLRINEEFISYTGKTASTFTDLTRGYDCGVYCDPATTHTDEDTVYNETTVRKPQFSVYGVDGPVVAKDIYTDGKWKTVVMVGFGLGGRGYTALDVTNPDNPIHMFTILNDIRGPGLSRSVKVWQTTYDASSDIYKTELNDYTYDVATEQTEITTAV
;
A
#
# COMPACT_ATOMS: atom_id res chain seq x y z
N PHE A 1 -7.01 12.94 -30.19
CA PHE A 1 -7.68 13.28 -28.93
C PHE A 1 -9.15 12.92 -29.05
N ILE A 2 -9.58 11.82 -28.42
CA ILE A 2 -11.01 11.54 -28.26
C ILE A 2 -11.41 12.30 -27.00
N HIS A 3 -11.93 13.52 -27.17
CA HIS A 3 -12.61 14.24 -26.10
C HIS A 3 -13.99 13.61 -25.95
N THR A 4 -14.10 12.59 -25.12
CA THR A 4 -15.40 12.20 -24.59
C THR A 4 -15.73 13.22 -23.51
N ASP A 5 -16.72 14.08 -23.74
CA ASP A 5 -17.21 15.01 -22.71
C ASP A 5 -17.80 14.19 -21.56
N ILE A 6 -17.05 14.04 -20.47
CA ILE A 6 -17.51 13.36 -19.27
C ILE A 6 -18.40 14.34 -18.51
N SER A 7 -19.71 14.07 -18.48
CA SER A 7 -20.67 14.87 -17.72
C SER A 7 -20.35 14.80 -16.23
N ALA A 8 -20.09 15.96 -15.60
CA ALA A 8 -19.87 16.08 -14.16
C ALA A 8 -21.09 15.69 -13.32
N THR A 9 -22.28 15.66 -13.93
CA THR A 9 -23.55 15.22 -13.33
C THR A 9 -24.01 13.86 -13.84
N GLY A 10 -23.27 13.23 -14.75
CA GLY A 10 -23.73 12.02 -15.44
C GLY A 10 -24.02 10.87 -14.48
N ALA A 11 -23.21 10.71 -13.42
CA ALA A 11 -23.44 9.69 -12.42
C ALA A 11 -24.72 9.95 -11.58
N SER A 12 -24.96 11.20 -11.18
CA SER A 12 -26.18 11.55 -10.42
C SER A 12 -27.43 11.50 -11.31
N GLU A 13 -27.33 11.85 -12.59
CA GLU A 13 -28.40 11.66 -13.57
C GLU A 13 -28.70 10.17 -13.80
N ILE A 14 -27.69 9.31 -13.98
CA ILE A 14 -27.91 7.86 -14.14
C ILE A 14 -28.67 7.28 -12.93
N VAL A 15 -28.26 7.65 -11.72
CA VAL A 15 -28.89 7.18 -10.48
C VAL A 15 -30.32 7.72 -10.32
N SER A 16 -30.58 8.97 -10.72
CA SER A 16 -31.89 9.62 -10.51
C SER A 16 -32.90 9.43 -11.64
N THR A 17 -32.45 9.21 -12.88
CA THR A 17 -33.32 9.14 -14.07
C THR A 17 -33.32 7.79 -14.76
N THR A 18 -32.24 7.01 -14.62
CA THR A 18 -31.99 5.85 -15.50
C THR A 18 -32.07 4.50 -14.79
N LEU A 19 -31.75 4.45 -13.49
CA LEU A 19 -31.96 3.26 -12.65
C LEU A 19 -33.34 3.35 -11.99
N PRO A 20 -34.40 2.72 -12.54
CA PRO A 20 -35.67 2.61 -11.83
C PRO A 20 -35.45 1.93 -10.46
N PRO A 21 -36.32 2.18 -9.46
CA PRO A 21 -36.20 1.55 -8.15
C PRO A 21 -36.07 0.03 -8.32
N ILE A 22 -34.93 -0.53 -7.94
CA ILE A 22 -34.69 -1.97 -8.00
C ILE A 22 -35.60 -2.60 -6.95
N ARG A 23 -36.69 -3.22 -7.39
CA ARG A 23 -37.59 -3.98 -6.52
C ARG A 23 -37.09 -5.41 -6.42
N HIS A 24 -36.87 -5.89 -5.21
CA HIS A 24 -36.63 -7.31 -4.97
C HIS A 24 -37.95 -8.08 -5.20
N GLY A 25 -37.89 -9.22 -5.91
CA GLY A 25 -39.06 -10.06 -6.20
C GLY A 25 -39.24 -10.33 -7.70
N GLY A 26 -38.92 -11.54 -8.14
CA GLY A 26 -39.09 -11.95 -9.53
C GLY A 26 -40.56 -11.96 -9.98
N VAL A 27 -40.78 -11.97 -11.30
CA VAL A 27 -42.11 -12.04 -11.92
C VAL A 27 -42.94 -13.18 -11.29
N GLY A 28 -44.14 -12.85 -10.79
CA GLY A 28 -45.07 -13.82 -10.21
C GLY A 28 -44.82 -14.19 -8.74
N ASN A 29 -44.28 -13.29 -7.92
CA ASN A 29 -44.12 -13.46 -6.47
C ASN A 29 -43.21 -14.66 -6.08
N ARG A 30 -42.26 -15.03 -6.95
CA ARG A 30 -41.23 -16.05 -6.67
C ARG A 30 -40.11 -15.45 -5.81
N GLN A 31 -40.44 -15.10 -4.58
CA GLN A 31 -39.50 -14.66 -3.56
C GLN A 31 -38.46 -15.79 -3.35
N ASN A 32 -37.16 -15.47 -3.30
CA ASN A 32 -36.03 -16.40 -3.08
C ASN A 32 -35.49 -17.17 -4.30
N LYS A 33 -35.57 -16.65 -5.54
CA LYS A 33 -34.89 -17.25 -6.71
C LYS A 33 -34.15 -16.21 -7.56
N THR A 34 -32.87 -16.47 -7.81
CA THR A 34 -31.99 -15.64 -8.65
C THR A 34 -31.80 -16.29 -10.04
N TRP A 35 -32.31 -15.67 -11.09
CA TRP A 35 -32.28 -16.19 -12.47
C TRP A 35 -31.08 -15.65 -13.25
N LEU A 36 -29.87 -15.81 -12.71
CA LEU A 36 -28.66 -15.14 -13.20
C LEU A 36 -28.35 -15.47 -14.67
N GLY A 37 -28.48 -16.73 -15.10
CA GLY A 37 -28.18 -17.10 -16.49
C GLY A 37 -29.12 -16.46 -17.50
N LYS A 38 -30.42 -16.29 -17.17
CA LYS A 38 -31.35 -15.56 -18.02
C LYS A 38 -30.99 -14.08 -18.13
N ALA A 39 -30.60 -13.46 -17.02
CA ALA A 39 -30.13 -12.06 -17.01
C ALA A 39 -28.89 -11.88 -17.90
N LEU A 40 -27.94 -12.82 -17.85
CA LEU A 40 -26.76 -12.79 -18.72
C LEU A 40 -27.12 -12.97 -20.20
N SER A 41 -28.07 -13.86 -20.50
CA SER A 41 -28.60 -14.04 -21.85
C SER A 41 -29.25 -12.76 -22.39
N ASP A 42 -30.03 -12.07 -21.56
CA ASP A 42 -30.66 -10.80 -21.91
C ASP A 42 -29.61 -9.70 -22.15
N VAL A 43 -28.62 -9.55 -21.27
CA VAL A 43 -27.53 -8.58 -21.44
C VAL A 43 -26.70 -8.87 -22.70
N ARG A 44 -26.38 -10.14 -22.96
CA ARG A 44 -25.69 -10.57 -24.17
C ARG A 44 -26.47 -10.21 -25.43
N THR A 45 -27.74 -10.58 -25.50
CA THR A 45 -28.55 -10.49 -26.74
C THR A 45 -29.13 -9.10 -26.99
N GLN A 46 -29.48 -8.34 -25.94
CA GLN A 46 -30.14 -7.04 -26.08
C GLN A 46 -29.19 -5.85 -26.06
N TYR A 47 -27.96 -6.03 -25.55
CA TYR A 47 -26.96 -4.97 -25.44
C TYR A 47 -25.69 -5.32 -26.21
N TRP A 48 -24.86 -6.24 -25.71
CA TRP A 48 -23.52 -6.47 -26.28
C TRP A 48 -23.54 -7.01 -27.71
N HIS A 49 -24.44 -7.93 -28.04
CA HIS A 49 -24.52 -8.55 -29.37
C HIS A 49 -25.70 -8.01 -30.19
N ASN A 50 -26.30 -6.89 -29.78
CA ASN A 50 -27.44 -6.28 -30.48
C ASN A 50 -26.97 -5.28 -31.56
N PRO A 51 -27.18 -5.55 -32.85
CA PRO A 51 -26.83 -4.62 -33.92
C PRO A 51 -27.60 -3.29 -33.75
N GLY A 52 -26.87 -2.17 -33.67
CA GLY A 52 -27.45 -0.83 -33.49
C GLY A 52 -27.61 -0.36 -32.05
N ARG A 53 -27.34 -1.22 -31.06
CA ARG A 53 -27.28 -0.86 -29.63
C ARG A 53 -25.92 -1.12 -28.99
N SER A 54 -25.19 -2.10 -29.51
CA SER A 54 -23.90 -2.50 -28.98
C SER A 54 -22.87 -1.36 -29.09
N PRO A 55 -22.09 -1.10 -28.03
CA PRO A 55 -20.98 -0.16 -28.09
C PRO A 55 -19.73 -0.75 -28.77
N LEU A 56 -19.70 -2.05 -29.09
CA LEU A 56 -18.53 -2.73 -29.65
C LEU A 56 -18.18 -2.17 -31.03
N SER A 57 -16.91 -1.78 -31.21
CA SER A 57 -16.44 -1.20 -32.46
C SER A 57 -15.16 -1.84 -32.98
N ALA A 58 -15.22 -2.31 -34.23
CA ALA A 58 -14.08 -2.82 -34.97
C ALA A 58 -12.99 -1.76 -35.23
N SER A 59 -13.36 -0.47 -35.23
CA SER A 59 -12.43 0.63 -35.47
C SER A 59 -11.73 1.12 -34.20
N ALA A 60 -12.01 0.51 -33.04
CA ALA A 60 -11.45 0.87 -31.75
C ALA A 60 -10.61 -0.29 -31.18
N PRO A 61 -9.37 -0.50 -31.68
CA PRO A 61 -8.54 -1.66 -31.29
C PRO A 61 -8.12 -1.64 -29.81
N CYS A 62 -8.25 -0.51 -29.12
CA CYS A 62 -7.94 -0.35 -27.69
C CYS A 62 -9.20 -0.27 -26.81
N GLN A 63 -10.39 -0.60 -27.34
CA GLN A 63 -11.64 -0.54 -26.57
C GLN A 63 -11.68 -1.63 -25.49
N GLY A 64 -11.75 -1.22 -24.22
CA GLY A 64 -12.05 -2.12 -23.10
C GLY A 64 -13.56 -2.25 -22.90
N ASN A 65 -14.07 -3.49 -22.83
CA ASN A 65 -15.48 -3.78 -22.60
C ASN A 65 -15.65 -4.60 -21.33
N PHE A 66 -16.48 -4.10 -20.41
CA PHE A 66 -16.60 -4.66 -19.06
C PHE A 66 -18.06 -4.82 -18.65
N ASN A 67 -18.36 -5.94 -18.01
CA ASN A 67 -19.65 -6.28 -17.44
C ASN A 67 -19.49 -6.55 -15.94
N LEU A 68 -20.32 -5.92 -15.11
CA LEU A 68 -20.27 -6.09 -13.65
C LEU A 68 -21.49 -6.88 -13.18
N ILE A 69 -21.25 -8.03 -12.55
CA ILE A 69 -22.29 -8.96 -12.11
C ILE A 69 -22.29 -9.01 -10.59
N ILE A 70 -23.34 -8.45 -9.98
CA ILE A 70 -23.50 -8.42 -8.52
C ILE A 70 -24.61 -9.40 -8.13
N SER A 71 -24.31 -10.35 -7.23
CA SER A 71 -25.28 -11.34 -6.74
C SER A 71 -24.92 -11.83 -5.34
N ASP A 72 -25.90 -12.41 -4.64
CA ASP A 72 -25.71 -13.20 -3.41
C ASP A 72 -25.05 -14.58 -3.63
N GLY A 73 -24.81 -14.98 -4.89
CA GLY A 73 -24.09 -16.20 -5.26
C GLY A 73 -24.95 -17.46 -5.46
N ALA A 74 -26.21 -17.47 -5.01
CA ALA A 74 -27.15 -18.54 -5.34
C ALA A 74 -27.84 -18.24 -6.67
N TYR A 75 -27.93 -19.21 -7.60
CA TYR A 75 -28.68 -19.03 -8.86
C TYR A 75 -29.41 -20.30 -9.30
N PHE A 76 -30.52 -20.13 -10.01
CA PHE A 76 -31.45 -21.20 -10.40
C PHE A 76 -31.88 -21.08 -11.88
N GLY A 77 -32.24 -22.24 -12.45
CA GLY A 77 -32.90 -22.32 -13.76
C GLY A 77 -31.94 -22.47 -14.95
N SER A 78 -32.54 -22.38 -16.15
CA SER A 78 -31.85 -22.46 -17.44
C SER A 78 -32.24 -21.24 -18.30
N PRO A 79 -31.33 -20.68 -19.13
CA PRO A 79 -29.92 -21.07 -19.27
C PRO A 79 -29.12 -20.78 -17.98
N THR A 80 -27.98 -21.45 -17.80
CA THR A 80 -27.13 -21.25 -16.63
C THR A 80 -26.06 -20.19 -16.90
N PRO A 81 -25.52 -19.53 -15.86
CA PRO A 81 -24.41 -18.58 -16.03
C PRO A 81 -23.18 -19.23 -16.68
N VAL A 82 -22.93 -20.50 -16.35
CA VAL A 82 -21.84 -21.33 -16.90
C VAL A 82 -21.92 -21.43 -18.42
N THR A 83 -23.14 -21.49 -18.98
CA THR A 83 -23.35 -21.55 -20.43
C THR A 83 -23.37 -20.19 -21.11
N GLU A 84 -23.81 -19.14 -20.42
CA GLU A 84 -24.00 -17.82 -21.04
C GLU A 84 -22.76 -16.93 -20.98
N LEU A 85 -21.90 -17.04 -19.96
CA LEU A 85 -20.69 -16.22 -19.83
C LEU A 85 -19.72 -16.39 -21.02
N PRO A 86 -19.40 -17.62 -21.49
CA PRO A 86 -18.54 -17.77 -22.66
C PRO A 86 -19.15 -17.15 -23.92
N LEU A 87 -20.48 -17.21 -24.06
CA LEU A 87 -21.18 -16.63 -25.19
C LEU A 87 -21.22 -15.10 -25.15
N LEU A 88 -21.20 -14.52 -23.94
CA LEU A 88 -21.17 -13.07 -23.73
C LEU A 88 -19.77 -12.52 -23.98
N SER A 89 -18.74 -13.23 -23.52
CA SER A 89 -17.35 -12.79 -23.65
C SER A 89 -16.79 -12.94 -25.07
N ASN A 90 -17.20 -14.01 -25.77
CA ASN A 90 -16.71 -14.29 -27.12
C ASN A 90 -17.51 -13.50 -28.17
N VAL A 91 -16.89 -12.45 -28.69
CA VAL A 91 -17.38 -11.66 -29.82
C VAL A 91 -16.60 -12.02 -31.08
N ALA A 92 -17.22 -11.86 -32.25
CA ALA A 92 -16.54 -12.14 -33.52
C ALA A 92 -15.43 -11.10 -33.78
N ALA A 93 -14.23 -11.56 -34.16
CA ALA A 93 -13.16 -10.68 -34.60
C ALA A 93 -13.64 -9.80 -35.78
N PRO A 94 -13.24 -8.51 -35.85
CA PRO A 94 -12.16 -7.85 -35.11
C PRO A 94 -12.60 -7.12 -33.81
N LEU A 95 -13.76 -7.44 -33.25
CA LEU A 95 -14.26 -6.81 -32.02
C LEU A 95 -13.46 -7.22 -30.78
N GLN A 96 -13.31 -6.30 -29.83
CA GLN A 96 -12.65 -6.57 -28.55
C GLN A 96 -13.59 -7.34 -27.60
N PRO A 97 -13.09 -8.34 -26.86
CA PRO A 97 -13.91 -9.18 -25.99
C PRO A 97 -14.58 -8.40 -24.86
N VAL A 98 -15.70 -8.96 -24.35
CA VAL A 98 -16.39 -8.43 -23.17
C VAL A 98 -15.94 -9.18 -21.92
N LYS A 99 -15.26 -8.49 -21.02
CA LYS A 99 -14.79 -9.06 -19.75
C LYS A 99 -15.88 -8.96 -18.69
N SER A 100 -16.04 -9.98 -17.86
CA SER A 100 -17.07 -10.01 -16.80
C SER A 100 -16.44 -10.10 -15.41
N PHE A 101 -16.84 -9.20 -14.51
CA PHE A 101 -16.45 -9.17 -13.10
C PHE A 101 -17.58 -9.70 -12.24
N ILE A 102 -17.28 -10.71 -11.41
CA ILE A 102 -18.25 -11.36 -10.53
C ILE A 102 -18.10 -10.80 -9.12
N VAL A 103 -19.19 -10.31 -8.52
CA VAL A 103 -19.22 -9.69 -7.20
C VAL A 103 -20.30 -10.35 -6.34
N GLY A 104 -19.87 -11.05 -5.30
CA GLY A 104 -20.67 -11.63 -4.23
C GLY A 104 -20.99 -10.61 -3.13
N LEU A 105 -22.28 -10.44 -2.81
CA LEU A 105 -22.76 -9.54 -1.76
C LEU A 105 -23.87 -10.20 -0.91
N GLY A 106 -23.68 -10.33 0.41
CA GLY A 106 -24.69 -10.85 1.33
C GLY A 106 -24.13 -11.57 2.57
N SER A 107 -24.97 -11.88 3.56
CA SER A 107 -24.58 -12.55 4.83
C SER A 107 -24.05 -13.98 4.64
N ASP A 108 -24.46 -14.65 3.58
CA ASP A 108 -23.97 -15.97 3.19
C ASP A 108 -22.55 -15.92 2.59
N VAL A 109 -22.07 -14.73 2.24
CA VAL A 109 -20.68 -14.49 1.81
C VAL A 109 -19.74 -14.39 3.01
N SER A 110 -20.21 -13.85 4.14
CA SER A 110 -19.43 -13.69 5.38
C SER A 110 -19.18 -14.98 6.16
N SER A 111 -20.01 -16.01 5.99
CA SER A 111 -19.88 -17.32 6.64
C SER A 111 -19.19 -18.37 5.75
N GLY A 112 -18.62 -17.97 4.60
CA GLY A 112 -18.06 -18.90 3.61
C GLY A 112 -19.10 -19.71 2.83
N GLY A 113 -20.39 -19.48 3.07
CA GLY A 113 -21.49 -20.34 2.65
C GLY A 113 -22.32 -19.85 1.48
N THR A 114 -21.75 -19.71 0.28
CA THR A 114 -22.51 -19.95 -0.97
C THR A 114 -21.60 -20.49 -2.08
N THR A 115 -21.63 -21.82 -2.18
CA THR A 115 -21.28 -22.77 -3.24
C THR A 115 -20.12 -22.44 -4.19
N THR A 116 -19.17 -23.37 -4.26
CA THR A 116 -18.13 -23.54 -5.29
C THR A 116 -18.56 -23.14 -6.71
N ALA A 117 -19.85 -23.25 -7.05
CA ALA A 117 -20.43 -22.89 -8.35
C ALA A 117 -20.33 -21.39 -8.73
N PHE A 118 -20.51 -20.43 -7.81
CA PHE A 118 -20.40 -18.99 -8.14
C PHE A 118 -18.94 -18.54 -8.22
N ARG A 119 -18.09 -19.06 -7.33
CA ARG A 119 -16.62 -18.92 -7.41
C ARG A 119 -16.08 -19.51 -8.71
N ASN A 120 -16.63 -20.63 -9.17
CA ASN A 120 -16.24 -21.25 -10.43
C ASN A 120 -16.52 -20.36 -11.65
N LEU A 121 -17.53 -19.47 -11.61
CA LEU A 121 -17.83 -18.57 -12.74
C LEU A 121 -16.73 -17.54 -13.00
N ALA A 122 -15.88 -17.27 -12.01
CA ALA A 122 -14.77 -16.33 -12.14
C ALA A 122 -13.44 -17.00 -12.56
N LYS A 123 -13.51 -18.24 -13.04
CA LYS A 123 -12.39 -18.96 -13.66
C LYS A 123 -12.33 -18.62 -15.15
N GLU A 124 -11.12 -18.49 -15.68
CA GLU A 124 -10.80 -18.19 -17.09
C GLU A 124 -11.49 -19.12 -18.10
N GLY A 125 -11.78 -20.37 -17.71
CA GLY A 125 -12.50 -21.34 -18.55
C GLY A 125 -13.94 -20.94 -18.93
N TYR A 126 -14.51 -19.89 -18.33
CA TYR A 126 -15.87 -19.41 -18.63
C TYR A 126 -15.91 -18.05 -19.37
N GLY A 127 -14.76 -17.57 -19.86
CA GLY A 127 -14.60 -16.28 -20.54
C GLY A 127 -13.40 -15.50 -20.00
N ASP A 128 -13.03 -14.41 -20.66
CA ASP A 128 -11.96 -13.51 -20.17
C ASP A 128 -12.42 -12.74 -18.92
N THR A 129 -12.44 -13.44 -17.79
CA THR A 129 -12.67 -12.92 -16.44
C THR A 129 -11.34 -12.55 -15.77
N THR A 130 -10.35 -12.10 -16.56
CA THR A 130 -9.05 -11.63 -16.06
C THR A 130 -9.21 -10.66 -14.88
N PRO A 131 -8.22 -10.64 -13.97
CA PRO A 131 -8.36 -10.37 -12.52
C PRO A 131 -9.38 -9.30 -12.10
N PRO A 132 -10.12 -9.47 -10.99
CA PRO A 132 -9.66 -10.15 -9.77
C PRO A 132 -10.50 -11.38 -9.38
N GLY A 133 -10.85 -12.27 -10.29
CA GLY A 133 -11.70 -13.42 -9.92
C GLY A 133 -13.03 -12.97 -9.30
N ALA A 134 -13.69 -13.83 -8.52
CA ALA A 134 -14.93 -13.46 -7.85
C ALA A 134 -14.60 -12.62 -6.61
N LEU A 135 -15.08 -11.38 -6.60
CA LEU A 135 -14.97 -10.46 -5.49
C LEU A 135 -16.05 -10.74 -4.47
N PHE A 136 -15.72 -10.82 -3.19
CA PHE A 136 -16.69 -11.14 -2.13
C PHE A 136 -16.61 -10.10 -1.03
N ALA A 137 -17.72 -9.44 -0.72
CA ALA A 137 -17.75 -8.45 0.35
C ALA A 137 -18.84 -8.77 1.36
N SER A 138 -18.47 -8.73 2.64
CA SER A 138 -19.37 -8.86 3.79
C SER A 138 -20.05 -7.54 4.17
N ASP A 139 -19.49 -6.42 3.75
CA ASP A 139 -19.94 -5.07 4.10
C ASP A 139 -19.62 -4.04 2.99
N VAL A 140 -20.21 -2.85 3.11
CA VAL A 140 -20.14 -1.78 2.10
C VAL A 140 -18.71 -1.22 1.93
N GLY A 141 -17.92 -1.18 3.00
CA GLY A 141 -16.53 -0.69 2.95
C GLY A 141 -15.65 -1.63 2.13
N ASN A 142 -15.73 -2.92 2.43
CA ASN A 142 -15.03 -4.00 1.71
C ASN A 142 -15.50 -4.08 0.24
N LEU A 143 -16.80 -3.92 -0.01
CA LEU A 143 -17.37 -3.89 -1.36
C LEU A 143 -16.78 -2.76 -2.20
N THR A 144 -16.71 -1.56 -1.62
CA THR A 144 -16.18 -0.37 -2.31
C THR A 144 -14.71 -0.56 -2.69
N GLN A 145 -13.91 -1.11 -1.77
CA GLN A 145 -12.50 -1.40 -2.02
C GLN A 145 -12.33 -2.45 -3.12
N ARG A 146 -13.09 -3.55 -3.07
CA ARG A 146 -13.01 -4.63 -4.06
C ARG A 146 -13.46 -4.20 -5.45
N LEU A 147 -14.56 -3.46 -5.56
CA LEU A 147 -15.02 -2.91 -6.83
C LEU A 147 -13.98 -1.97 -7.44
N ARG A 148 -13.34 -1.12 -6.62
CA ARG A 148 -12.25 -0.25 -7.08
C ARG A 148 -11.08 -1.07 -7.62
N THR A 149 -10.65 -2.10 -6.89
CA THR A 149 -9.59 -3.03 -7.32
C THR A 149 -9.93 -3.72 -8.65
N ALA A 150 -11.17 -4.20 -8.84
CA ALA A 150 -11.60 -4.81 -10.11
C ALA A 150 -11.64 -3.84 -11.28
N ILE A 151 -12.09 -2.61 -11.06
CA ILE A 151 -12.10 -1.61 -12.14
C ILE A 151 -10.67 -1.28 -12.57
N LEU A 152 -9.73 -1.21 -11.62
CA LEU A 152 -8.32 -0.89 -11.91
C LEU A 152 -7.59 -2.03 -12.62
N SER A 153 -7.82 -3.28 -12.21
CA SER A 153 -7.27 -4.46 -12.88
C SER A 153 -7.77 -4.63 -14.32
N ALA A 154 -8.99 -4.16 -14.59
CA ALA A 154 -9.63 -4.21 -15.90
C ALA A 154 -8.90 -3.38 -16.97
N ILE A 155 -8.24 -2.29 -16.56
CA ILE A 155 -7.67 -1.26 -17.44
C ILE A 155 -6.16 -1.52 -17.68
N SER A 156 -5.74 -2.81 -17.68
CA SER A 156 -4.34 -3.26 -17.73
C SER A 156 -3.39 -2.35 -18.53
N GLY A 157 -2.47 -1.70 -17.82
CA GLY A 157 -1.46 -0.78 -18.36
C GLY A 157 -0.82 0.06 -17.26
N ASN A 158 0.17 0.89 -17.62
CA ASN A 158 0.73 1.87 -16.69
C ASN A 158 -0.33 2.95 -16.43
N LEU A 159 -0.88 2.96 -15.22
CA LEU A 159 -1.87 3.95 -14.80
C LEU A 159 -1.16 5.18 -14.25
N THR A 160 -1.71 6.36 -14.51
CA THR A 160 -1.25 7.63 -13.94
C THR A 160 -2.48 8.44 -13.53
N PHE A 161 -2.55 8.80 -12.25
CA PHE A 161 -3.68 9.55 -11.67
C PHE A 161 -3.27 10.98 -11.30
N THR A 162 -1.97 11.21 -11.05
CA THR A 162 -1.43 12.53 -10.75
C THR A 162 -0.84 13.19 -11.99
N SER A 163 -0.96 14.51 -12.05
CA SER A 163 -0.36 15.27 -13.14
C SER A 163 1.16 15.16 -13.09
N PRO A 164 1.85 15.04 -14.24
CA PRO A 164 3.30 15.12 -14.30
C PRO A 164 3.80 16.40 -13.64
N LYS A 165 4.88 16.29 -12.86
CA LYS A 165 5.53 17.44 -12.26
C LYS A 165 6.57 17.98 -13.23
N VAL A 166 6.51 19.28 -13.51
CA VAL A 166 7.50 19.97 -14.34
C VAL A 166 8.36 20.87 -13.46
N ASP A 167 9.67 20.78 -13.62
CA ASP A 167 10.64 21.67 -12.98
C ASP A 167 11.41 22.47 -14.03
N PHE A 168 11.36 23.80 -13.92
CA PHE A 168 12.12 24.73 -14.76
C PHE A 168 13.24 25.43 -13.97
N SER A 169 13.41 25.11 -12.68
CA SER A 169 14.28 25.85 -11.77
C SER A 169 15.77 25.53 -11.94
N SER A 170 16.10 24.47 -12.69
CA SER A 170 17.42 23.83 -12.62
C SER A 170 18.18 23.69 -13.94
N THR A 171 17.61 24.05 -15.10
CA THR A 171 18.31 24.01 -16.42
C THR A 171 17.72 25.02 -17.40
N PRO A 172 18.38 25.31 -18.55
CA PRO A 172 17.75 26.09 -19.63
C PRO A 172 16.46 25.46 -20.19
N ASN A 173 16.26 24.15 -19.98
CA ASN A 173 15.21 23.38 -20.67
C ASN A 173 14.20 22.65 -19.75
N GLY A 174 14.46 22.51 -18.46
CA GLY A 174 13.61 21.83 -17.45
C GLY A 174 13.60 20.28 -17.49
N TYR A 175 12.85 19.68 -16.55
CA TYR A 175 12.58 18.24 -16.46
C TYR A 175 11.08 17.98 -16.24
N ILE A 176 10.59 16.84 -16.72
CA ILE A 176 9.26 16.30 -16.35
C ILE A 176 9.47 15.01 -15.57
N CYS A 177 8.87 14.91 -14.40
CA CYS A 177 8.74 13.64 -13.68
C CYS A 177 7.30 13.16 -13.72
N GLN A 178 7.14 11.90 -14.13
CA GLN A 178 5.85 11.24 -14.24
C GLN A 178 5.83 10.03 -13.30
N PRO A 179 5.07 10.10 -12.19
CA PRO A 179 4.68 8.93 -11.44
C PRO A 179 3.59 8.15 -12.20
N SER A 180 3.71 6.84 -12.16
CA SER A 180 2.74 5.87 -12.69
C SER A 180 2.83 4.58 -11.89
N PHE A 181 1.96 3.61 -12.16
CA PHE A 181 2.02 2.30 -11.52
C PHE A 181 1.44 1.19 -12.38
N GLU A 182 1.83 -0.03 -12.05
CA GLU A 182 1.28 -1.27 -12.60
C GLU A 182 0.54 -2.03 -11.49
N TYR A 183 -0.68 -2.44 -11.80
CA TYR A 183 -1.55 -3.15 -10.88
C TYR A 183 -1.09 -4.59 -10.67
N GLU A 184 -1.13 -5.06 -9.42
CA GLU A 184 -0.95 -6.47 -9.06
C GLU A 184 -2.19 -7.03 -8.36
N LYS A 185 -2.58 -8.26 -8.74
CA LYS A 185 -3.86 -8.87 -8.33
C LYS A 185 -3.89 -9.24 -6.85
N SER A 186 -2.80 -9.80 -6.35
CA SER A 186 -2.69 -10.37 -5.02
C SER A 186 -1.30 -10.07 -4.48
N ASP A 187 -0.92 -8.80 -4.61
CA ASP A 187 0.35 -8.26 -4.17
C ASP A 187 0.29 -6.71 -4.07
N GLN A 188 1.37 -6.09 -3.60
CA GLN A 188 1.58 -4.65 -3.68
C GLN A 188 1.71 -4.20 -5.15
N TRP A 189 1.14 -3.03 -5.47
CA TRP A 189 1.24 -2.49 -6.82
C TRP A 189 2.62 -1.91 -7.07
N LYS A 190 3.09 -2.06 -8.31
CA LYS A 190 4.43 -1.66 -8.74
C LYS A 190 4.46 -0.18 -9.09
N GLY A 191 5.18 0.62 -8.31
CA GLY A 191 5.40 2.04 -8.54
C GLY A 191 6.44 2.32 -9.63
N LEU A 192 6.04 3.06 -10.65
CA LEU A 192 6.87 3.43 -11.79
C LEU A 192 7.13 4.94 -11.77
N LEU A 193 8.33 5.33 -11.37
CA LEU A 193 8.78 6.73 -11.40
C LEU A 193 9.81 6.93 -12.50
N VAL A 194 9.52 7.84 -13.43
CA VAL A 194 10.42 8.18 -14.54
C VAL A 194 10.56 9.69 -14.65
N ARG A 195 11.77 10.17 -14.90
CA ARG A 195 12.07 11.58 -15.20
C ARG A 195 12.65 11.70 -16.60
N HIS A 196 12.08 12.60 -17.39
CA HIS A 196 12.54 12.97 -18.72
C HIS A 196 13.15 14.37 -18.71
N GLU A 197 14.30 14.53 -19.34
CA GLU A 197 14.81 15.84 -19.74
C GLU A 197 13.95 16.41 -20.89
N ILE A 198 13.76 17.72 -20.87
CA ILE A 198 13.08 18.46 -21.93
C ILE A 198 14.15 19.26 -22.70
N ASN A 199 13.91 19.52 -23.99
CA ASN A 199 14.70 20.45 -24.80
C ASN A 199 14.15 21.89 -24.68
N ALA A 200 14.91 22.88 -25.16
CA ALA A 200 14.50 24.30 -25.12
C ALA A 200 13.16 24.59 -25.82
N ASP A 201 12.79 23.76 -26.79
CA ASP A 201 11.54 23.85 -27.56
C ASP A 201 10.35 23.14 -26.87
N GLY A 202 10.54 22.57 -25.68
CA GLY A 202 9.51 21.87 -24.92
C GLY A 202 9.34 20.39 -25.30
N SER A 203 10.11 19.86 -26.27
CA SER A 203 10.08 18.44 -26.64
C SER A 203 10.84 17.57 -25.63
N ILE A 204 10.46 16.29 -25.50
CA ILE A 204 11.21 15.33 -24.67
C ILE A 204 12.56 15.05 -25.35
N ALA A 205 13.63 15.20 -24.58
CA ALA A 205 15.01 15.10 -25.05
C ALA A 205 15.44 13.69 -25.50
N ASP A 206 14.84 12.67 -24.90
CA ASP A 206 15.09 11.24 -25.17
C ASP A 206 13.76 10.48 -25.17
N PRO A 207 12.94 10.61 -26.22
CA PRO A 207 11.60 10.01 -26.28
C PRO A 207 11.66 8.47 -26.35
N GLU A 208 12.76 7.90 -26.84
CA GLU A 208 12.99 6.46 -26.96
C GLU A 208 13.52 5.82 -25.65
N ARG A 209 13.88 6.65 -24.65
CA ARG A 209 14.33 6.21 -23.31
C ARG A 209 15.63 5.41 -23.34
N LEU A 210 16.52 5.72 -24.27
CA LEU A 210 17.76 4.99 -24.49
C LEU A 210 18.92 5.57 -23.67
N ASP A 211 18.87 6.84 -23.31
CA ASP A 211 19.93 7.50 -22.55
C ASP A 211 19.57 7.57 -21.06
N PRO A 212 20.23 6.77 -20.20
CA PRO A 212 19.92 6.73 -18.76
C PRO A 212 20.25 8.03 -18.01
N ASN A 213 20.97 8.97 -18.63
CA ASN A 213 21.27 10.28 -18.05
C ASN A 213 20.19 11.33 -18.41
N ARG A 214 19.51 11.16 -19.54
CA ARG A 214 18.42 12.04 -19.99
C ARG A 214 17.07 11.52 -19.51
N THR A 215 16.88 10.22 -19.56
CA THR A 215 15.73 9.51 -19.01
C THR A 215 16.13 8.66 -17.80
N ILE A 216 15.69 9.05 -16.61
CA ILE A 216 15.99 8.34 -15.36
C ILE A 216 14.77 7.50 -14.96
N SER A 217 14.96 6.18 -14.84
CA SER A 217 13.97 5.26 -14.26
C SER A 217 14.36 4.91 -12.82
N PHE A 218 13.77 5.59 -11.84
CA PHE A 218 14.15 5.46 -10.43
C PHE A 218 13.89 4.05 -9.88
N HIS A 219 12.74 3.46 -10.23
CA HIS A 219 12.37 2.09 -9.85
C HIS A 219 13.44 1.06 -10.26
N LYS A 220 13.94 1.10 -11.50
CA LYS A 220 15.01 0.19 -11.97
C LYS A 220 16.31 0.32 -11.19
N LYS A 221 16.66 1.53 -10.76
CA LYS A 221 17.85 1.79 -9.93
C LYS A 221 17.65 1.27 -8.52
N LEU A 222 16.42 1.36 -8.00
CA LEU A 222 16.08 0.83 -6.68
C LEU A 222 16.12 -0.69 -6.65
N ASP A 223 15.64 -1.35 -7.71
CA ASP A 223 15.65 -2.81 -7.78
C ASP A 223 17.07 -3.36 -7.63
N GLY A 224 18.12 -2.63 -8.03
CA GLY A 224 19.53 -3.05 -7.88
C GLY A 224 20.15 -2.81 -6.50
N ARG A 225 19.38 -2.33 -5.52
CA ARG A 225 19.85 -2.07 -4.15
C ARG A 225 19.55 -3.24 -3.25
N THR A 226 20.45 -3.54 -2.31
CA THR A 226 20.25 -4.60 -1.31
C THR A 226 19.37 -4.08 -0.15
N ALA A 227 18.55 -4.95 0.43
CA ALA A 227 17.77 -4.74 1.64
C ALA A 227 18.65 -4.75 2.91
N LEU A 228 19.86 -5.33 2.85
CA LEU A 228 20.79 -5.43 3.97
C LEU A 228 21.27 -4.04 4.44
N VAL A 229 21.12 -3.77 5.74
CA VAL A 229 21.51 -2.49 6.37
C VAL A 229 23.01 -2.21 6.26
N THR A 230 23.83 -3.24 6.44
CA THR A 230 25.29 -3.13 6.57
C THR A 230 26.01 -3.02 5.24
N ALA A 231 25.31 -3.26 4.13
CA ALA A 231 25.90 -3.22 2.80
C ALA A 231 26.03 -1.79 2.27
N THR A 232 27.12 -1.51 1.55
CA THR A 232 27.36 -0.20 0.93
C THR A 232 26.29 0.19 -0.09
N SER A 233 25.71 -0.79 -0.79
CA SER A 233 24.57 -0.62 -1.70
C SER A 233 23.20 -0.76 -1.01
N GLY A 234 23.20 -0.86 0.32
CA GLY A 234 22.02 -1.03 1.15
C GLY A 234 21.04 0.13 1.03
N ARG A 235 19.75 -0.20 1.09
CA ARG A 235 18.70 0.81 1.25
C ARG A 235 18.82 1.48 2.61
N LYS A 236 18.58 2.78 2.62
CA LYS A 236 18.55 3.60 3.85
C LYS A 236 17.11 3.87 4.23
N VAL A 237 16.50 2.93 4.95
CA VAL A 237 15.11 3.03 5.39
C VAL A 237 15.10 3.34 6.88
N TRP A 238 14.40 4.39 7.29
CA TRP A 238 14.35 4.81 8.68
C TRP A 238 12.96 5.20 9.14
N THR A 239 12.78 5.13 10.45
CA THR A 239 11.57 5.56 11.17
C THR A 239 11.99 6.33 12.42
N ILE A 240 11.01 6.91 13.09
CA ILE A 240 11.10 7.55 14.40
C ILE A 240 9.87 7.15 15.21
N ASP A 241 9.97 7.22 16.52
CA ASP A 241 8.88 7.06 17.48
C ASP A 241 9.32 7.61 18.84
N ASP A 242 8.44 7.57 19.85
CA ASP A 242 8.81 7.89 21.23
C ASP A 242 10.02 7.09 21.69
N GLY A 243 11.06 7.78 22.19
CA GLY A 243 12.30 7.13 22.62
C GLY A 243 13.19 6.58 21.48
N ILE A 244 12.73 6.63 20.22
CA ILE A 244 13.50 6.24 19.04
C ILE A 244 14.11 7.47 18.39
N GLU A 245 15.44 7.52 18.34
CA GLU A 245 16.17 8.64 17.75
C GLU A 245 16.02 8.70 16.22
N ASN A 246 16.21 9.89 15.65
CA ASN A 246 16.57 10.03 14.25
C ASN A 246 18.09 9.78 14.11
N PRO A 247 18.54 8.66 13.53
CA PRO A 247 19.95 8.33 13.49
C PRO A 247 20.67 9.21 12.45
N THR A 248 21.58 10.07 12.90
CA THR A 248 22.29 11.03 12.03
C THR A 248 23.75 10.65 11.74
N SER A 249 24.26 9.56 12.33
CA SER A 249 25.64 9.09 12.18
C SER A 249 25.77 7.55 12.24
N GLY A 250 26.97 7.03 12.00
CA GLY A 250 27.26 5.59 12.04
C GLY A 250 26.65 4.76 10.91
N THR A 251 26.67 3.44 11.08
CA THR A 251 26.13 2.46 10.11
C THR A 251 24.61 2.64 9.90
N TYR A 252 23.90 2.99 10.97
CA TYR A 252 22.44 3.17 10.97
C TYR A 252 21.98 4.58 10.59
N LYS A 253 22.89 5.44 10.12
CA LYS A 253 22.55 6.79 9.67
C LYS A 253 21.41 6.76 8.65
N ASN A 254 20.26 7.31 9.03
CA ASN A 254 19.01 7.27 8.26
C ASN A 254 18.64 5.85 7.81
N ASN A 255 18.92 4.83 8.63
CA ASN A 255 18.75 3.42 8.26
C ASN A 255 18.32 2.48 9.42
N ASN A 256 17.61 2.99 10.42
CA ASN A 256 17.19 2.21 11.60
C ASN A 256 15.94 1.33 11.42
N PHE A 257 15.22 1.40 10.29
CA PHE A 257 14.03 0.57 10.08
C PHE A 257 14.44 -0.85 9.71
N ASP A 258 14.88 -1.59 10.72
CA ASP A 258 15.40 -2.96 10.67
C ASP A 258 14.94 -3.65 11.96
N PRO A 259 14.34 -4.84 11.91
CA PRO A 259 13.83 -5.47 13.12
C PRO A 259 14.93 -5.75 14.16
N ASP A 260 16.16 -5.98 13.71
CA ASP A 260 17.31 -6.27 14.58
C ASP A 260 18.02 -4.99 15.09
N TYR A 261 17.48 -3.79 14.82
CA TYR A 261 18.02 -2.54 15.34
C TYR A 261 17.88 -2.48 16.86
N ASP A 262 19.00 -2.27 17.57
CA ASP A 262 19.05 -2.22 19.03
C ASP A 262 18.62 -0.85 19.56
N VAL A 263 17.64 -0.88 20.46
CA VAL A 263 17.09 0.26 21.16
C VAL A 263 17.23 -0.02 22.65
N SER A 264 18.34 0.44 23.23
CA SER A 264 18.62 0.28 24.67
C SER A 264 18.55 -1.17 25.18
N GLY A 265 18.96 -2.15 24.37
CA GLY A 265 18.95 -3.58 24.72
C GLY A 265 17.74 -4.35 24.22
N GLU A 266 16.80 -3.70 23.55
CA GLU A 266 15.63 -4.31 22.91
C GLU A 266 15.68 -4.18 21.39
N THR A 267 14.99 -5.07 20.68
CA THR A 267 14.78 -4.92 19.24
C THR A 267 13.83 -3.77 18.95
N LEU A 268 13.97 -3.09 17.79
CA LEU A 268 13.03 -2.06 17.36
C LEU A 268 11.59 -2.57 17.26
N VAL A 269 11.42 -3.88 16.98
CA VAL A 269 10.12 -4.55 17.03
C VAL A 269 9.48 -4.39 18.40
N ALA A 270 10.21 -4.76 19.45
CA ALA A 270 9.72 -4.70 20.83
C ALA A 270 9.57 -3.25 21.31
N ALA A 271 10.56 -2.40 21.03
CA ALA A 271 10.62 -1.06 21.58
C ALA A 271 9.60 -0.07 20.98
N SER A 272 9.07 -0.33 19.77
CA SER A 272 8.18 0.61 19.10
C SER A 272 7.23 -0.03 18.08
N THR A 273 7.76 -0.67 17.03
CA THR A 273 6.94 -0.93 15.83
C THR A 273 5.79 -1.88 16.08
N ARG A 274 5.93 -2.80 17.04
CA ARG A 274 4.86 -3.70 17.47
C ARG A 274 3.63 -2.95 17.95
N GLU A 275 3.79 -2.01 18.89
CA GLU A 275 2.66 -1.25 19.43
C GLU A 275 1.97 -0.42 18.35
N LEU A 276 2.76 0.26 17.51
CA LEU A 276 2.24 1.09 16.42
C LEU A 276 1.50 0.27 15.35
N MET A 277 2.04 -0.89 14.94
CA MET A 277 1.42 -1.73 13.91
C MET A 277 0.18 -2.48 14.42
N MET A 278 0.24 -3.03 15.63
CA MET A 278 -0.86 -3.80 16.22
C MET A 278 -2.06 -2.92 16.57
N ALA A 279 -1.80 -1.67 16.99
CA ALA A 279 -2.82 -0.70 17.40
C ALA A 279 -3.84 -1.28 18.40
N GLY A 280 -3.37 -2.14 19.32
CA GLY A 280 -4.19 -2.81 20.35
C GLY A 280 -4.90 -4.09 19.90
N THR A 281 -4.54 -4.67 18.75
CA THR A 281 -5.07 -5.96 18.27
C THR A 281 -4.03 -7.07 18.41
N THR A 282 -4.44 -8.35 18.53
CA THR A 282 -3.54 -9.52 18.63
C THR A 282 -3.28 -10.22 17.29
N HIS A 283 -3.67 -9.58 16.18
CA HIS A 283 -3.66 -10.20 14.85
C HIS A 283 -2.25 -10.39 14.26
N LEU A 284 -1.29 -9.57 14.67
CA LEU A 284 0.12 -9.67 14.27
C LEU A 284 0.95 -10.13 15.45
N GLY A 285 1.80 -11.13 15.25
CA GLY A 285 2.89 -11.45 16.16
C GLY A 285 4.15 -10.66 15.81
N SER A 286 5.16 -10.72 16.70
CA SER A 286 6.45 -10.05 16.52
C SER A 286 7.16 -10.52 15.25
N ARG A 287 7.02 -11.81 14.90
CA ARG A 287 7.59 -12.38 13.66
C ARG A 287 6.97 -11.77 12.41
N ASP A 288 5.66 -11.49 12.42
CA ASP A 288 4.99 -10.84 11.29
C ASP A 288 5.45 -9.39 11.12
N ILE A 289 5.60 -8.67 12.22
CA ILE A 289 6.11 -7.30 12.21
C ILE A 289 7.53 -7.28 11.65
N ALA A 290 8.39 -8.21 12.09
CA ALA A 290 9.74 -8.32 11.59
C ALA A 290 9.79 -8.67 10.08
N ARG A 291 8.92 -9.58 9.61
CA ARG A 291 8.75 -9.90 8.18
C ARG A 291 8.29 -8.70 7.37
N ILE A 292 7.28 -7.99 7.84
CA ILE A 292 6.80 -6.75 7.22
C ILE A 292 7.96 -5.75 7.11
N MET A 293 8.71 -5.53 8.17
CA MET A 293 9.84 -4.59 8.15
C MET A 293 10.89 -5.00 7.08
N LYS A 294 11.29 -6.27 7.05
CA LYS A 294 12.24 -6.78 6.04
C LYS A 294 11.68 -6.74 4.62
N PHE A 295 10.40 -7.04 4.44
CA PHE A 295 9.69 -6.90 3.16
C PHE A 295 9.72 -5.46 2.64
N MET A 296 9.41 -4.48 3.50
CA MET A 296 9.43 -3.06 3.15
C MET A 296 10.84 -2.57 2.74
N ARG A 297 11.89 -3.22 3.24
CA ARG A 297 13.28 -3.01 2.79
C ARG A 297 13.59 -3.72 1.48
N GLY A 298 12.86 -4.77 1.12
CA GLY A 298 12.92 -5.46 -0.16
C GLY A 298 13.48 -6.87 -0.12
N HIS A 299 13.35 -7.57 1.01
CA HIS A 299 13.49 -9.04 1.09
C HIS A 299 12.22 -9.74 0.64
N ASP A 300 12.32 -10.97 0.13
CA ASP A 300 11.14 -11.79 -0.21
C ASP A 300 10.49 -12.50 0.99
N MET A 301 10.17 -11.75 2.04
CA MET A 301 9.61 -12.33 3.27
C MET A 301 8.22 -12.96 3.08
N PHE A 302 7.61 -12.80 1.90
CA PHE A 302 6.29 -13.31 1.56
C PHE A 302 6.30 -14.25 0.34
N ASP A 303 7.45 -14.69 -0.14
CA ASP A 303 7.59 -15.64 -1.26
C ASP A 303 6.82 -15.15 -2.50
N GLN A 304 7.03 -13.89 -2.89
CA GLN A 304 6.33 -13.21 -3.99
C GLN A 304 6.56 -13.95 -5.32
N ASP A 305 7.70 -14.61 -5.49
CA ASP A 305 8.04 -15.37 -6.68
C ASP A 305 7.63 -16.86 -6.62
N SER A 306 7.24 -17.35 -5.44
CA SER A 306 6.82 -18.72 -5.18
C SER A 306 7.94 -19.77 -5.31
N ASP A 307 9.18 -19.44 -4.96
CA ASP A 307 10.33 -20.33 -5.01
C ASP A 307 10.62 -21.12 -3.71
N CYS A 308 9.98 -20.78 -2.59
CA CYS A 308 10.23 -21.42 -1.29
C CYS A 308 9.74 -22.87 -1.18
N GLY A 309 8.96 -23.36 -2.14
CA GLY A 309 8.57 -24.78 -2.24
C GLY A 309 7.88 -25.33 -0.97
N SER A 310 8.53 -26.25 -0.27
CA SER A 310 8.02 -26.92 0.93
C SER A 310 8.60 -26.38 2.24
N ILE A 311 9.31 -25.25 2.20
CA ILE A 311 9.81 -24.60 3.41
C ILE A 311 8.61 -24.10 4.20
N ASP A 312 8.61 -24.39 5.51
CA ASP A 312 7.49 -24.03 6.36
C ASP A 312 7.28 -22.51 6.35
N ALA A 313 6.02 -22.12 6.27
CA ALA A 313 5.62 -20.72 6.22
C ALA A 313 6.04 -19.91 7.44
N ILE A 314 6.46 -20.57 8.52
CA ILE A 314 6.89 -19.94 9.74
C ILE A 314 8.40 -19.70 9.80
N THR A 315 9.18 -20.33 8.93
CA THR A 315 10.64 -20.13 8.88
C THR A 315 10.97 -18.68 8.55
N TYR A 316 11.85 -18.07 9.35
CA TYR A 316 12.15 -16.64 9.26
C TYR A 316 13.46 -16.35 8.51
N ASP A 317 14.38 -17.29 8.52
CA ASP A 317 15.78 -17.13 8.10
C ASP A 317 16.17 -18.01 6.90
N ALA A 318 15.22 -18.71 6.28
CA ALA A 318 15.50 -19.47 5.07
C ALA A 318 15.97 -18.56 3.92
N ASP A 319 16.87 -19.07 3.09
CA ASP A 319 17.46 -18.32 1.98
C ASP A 319 16.38 -17.79 1.00
N CYS A 320 15.32 -18.57 0.72
CA CYS A 320 14.22 -18.15 -0.17
C CYS A 320 13.36 -17.01 0.40
N TYR A 321 13.33 -16.80 1.73
CA TYR A 321 12.62 -15.67 2.32
C TYR A 321 13.54 -14.46 2.52
N THR A 322 14.80 -14.73 2.87
CA THR A 322 15.82 -13.72 3.12
C THR A 322 16.52 -13.27 1.85
N GLU A 323 16.20 -13.87 0.70
CA GLU A 323 16.78 -13.45 -0.55
C GLU A 323 16.47 -11.99 -0.85
N ASP A 324 17.46 -11.41 -1.49
CA ASP A 324 17.55 -10.01 -1.79
C ASP A 324 18.32 -9.92 -3.10
N LYS A 325 17.70 -9.31 -4.10
CA LYS A 325 18.20 -9.32 -5.46
C LYS A 325 19.67 -8.88 -5.54
N GLY A 326 20.53 -9.78 -6.02
CA GLY A 326 21.94 -9.48 -6.31
C GLY A 326 22.60 -10.31 -7.42
N GLY A 327 21.97 -11.40 -7.89
CA GLY A 327 22.54 -12.33 -8.89
C GLY A 327 21.73 -12.46 -10.18
N THR A 328 22.37 -12.89 -11.27
CA THR A 328 21.70 -13.30 -12.52
C THR A 328 20.83 -14.53 -12.26
N GLY A 329 19.50 -14.37 -12.27
CA GLY A 329 18.54 -15.47 -12.20
C GLY A 329 17.47 -15.34 -11.10
N ALA A 330 17.69 -14.50 -10.09
CA ALA A 330 16.66 -14.21 -9.08
C ALA A 330 15.54 -13.35 -9.70
N PRO A 331 14.26 -13.68 -9.49
CA PRO A 331 13.16 -12.86 -9.97
C PRO A 331 13.19 -11.47 -9.31
N LEU A 332 12.69 -10.49 -10.07
CA LEU A 332 12.76 -9.09 -9.67
C LEU A 332 11.69 -8.78 -8.62
N LEU A 333 12.05 -8.81 -7.34
CA LEU A 333 11.26 -8.19 -6.27
C LEU A 333 11.16 -6.68 -6.54
N PHE A 334 9.94 -6.21 -6.75
CA PHE A 334 9.70 -4.82 -7.11
C PHE A 334 9.65 -3.95 -5.85
N LYS A 335 10.72 -3.19 -5.59
CA LYS A 335 10.93 -2.53 -4.27
C LYS A 335 10.21 -1.19 -4.10
N LEU A 336 9.65 -0.65 -5.18
CA LEU A 336 8.98 0.65 -5.16
C LEU A 336 7.47 0.45 -5.23
N HIS A 337 6.73 0.76 -4.17
CA HIS A 337 5.27 0.66 -4.20
C HIS A 337 4.66 1.86 -4.96
N ASP A 338 3.39 1.76 -5.33
CA ASP A 338 2.70 2.70 -6.21
C ASP A 338 2.57 4.15 -5.68
N PHE A 339 2.24 5.06 -6.60
CA PHE A 339 2.20 6.52 -6.39
C PHE A 339 0.79 7.09 -6.65
N TYR A 340 -0.25 6.36 -6.30
CA TYR A 340 -1.61 6.57 -6.78
C TYR A 340 -2.07 8.04 -6.75
N ASN A 341 -2.01 8.74 -5.61
CA ASN A 341 -2.33 10.18 -5.51
C ASN A 341 -1.12 11.06 -5.19
N SER A 342 0.10 10.50 -5.11
CA SER A 342 1.26 11.29 -4.73
C SER A 342 1.83 12.10 -5.90
N THR A 343 2.14 13.36 -5.61
CA THR A 343 2.83 14.27 -6.52
C THR A 343 4.21 14.58 -5.95
N PRO A 344 5.30 14.43 -6.72
CA PRO A 344 6.63 14.68 -6.20
C PRO A 344 6.93 16.17 -5.98
N ALA A 345 7.91 16.43 -5.12
CA ALA A 345 8.55 17.73 -4.97
C ALA A 345 10.02 17.67 -5.38
N TYR A 346 10.48 18.76 -5.97
CA TYR A 346 11.89 18.95 -6.31
C TYR A 346 12.56 19.81 -5.24
N ILE A 347 13.75 19.40 -4.86
CA ILE A 347 14.66 20.16 -4.01
C ILE A 347 15.94 20.35 -4.79
N GLY A 348 16.30 21.59 -5.05
CA GLY A 348 17.57 21.96 -5.66
C GLY A 348 18.17 23.16 -4.94
N PRO A 349 19.20 23.80 -5.50
CA PRO A 349 19.69 25.08 -5.01
C PRO A 349 18.56 26.09 -4.81
N PRO A 350 18.57 26.92 -3.75
CA PRO A 350 17.56 27.94 -3.54
C PRO A 350 17.54 28.96 -4.69
N THR A 351 16.38 29.25 -5.27
CA THR A 351 16.26 30.19 -6.41
C THR A 351 15.39 31.41 -6.12
N ALA A 352 14.74 31.48 -4.96
CA ALA A 352 13.83 32.57 -4.65
C ALA A 352 14.57 33.93 -4.61
N SER A 353 13.88 34.99 -5.06
CA SER A 353 14.39 36.35 -5.02
C SER A 353 14.40 36.88 -3.59
N ALA A 354 15.49 37.57 -3.22
CA ALA A 354 15.61 38.32 -1.97
C ALA A 354 16.10 39.73 -2.31
N SER A 355 15.22 40.71 -2.17
CA SER A 355 15.48 42.12 -2.50
C SER A 355 14.79 43.04 -1.49
N PRO A 356 15.41 44.15 -1.07
CA PRO A 356 14.80 45.16 -0.22
C PRO A 356 13.95 46.18 -0.98
N ASP A 357 13.87 46.10 -2.32
CA ASP A 357 13.33 47.18 -3.17
C ASP A 357 11.84 47.48 -2.93
N VAL A 358 11.05 46.46 -2.60
CA VAL A 358 9.61 46.59 -2.32
C VAL A 358 9.31 46.09 -0.90
N PRO A 359 8.96 46.98 0.04
CA PRO A 359 8.66 46.60 1.41
C PRO A 359 7.43 45.68 1.48
N ASP A 360 7.30 44.95 2.60
CA ASP A 360 6.16 44.06 2.90
C ASP A 360 5.90 42.94 1.87
N THR A 361 6.94 42.52 1.15
CA THR A 361 6.91 41.36 0.23
C THR A 361 7.67 40.17 0.80
N GLU A 362 7.40 38.95 0.29
CA GLU A 362 8.22 37.78 0.61
C GLU A 362 9.71 37.98 0.25
N ALA A 363 9.99 38.75 -0.81
CA ALA A 363 11.36 39.06 -1.22
C ALA A 363 12.07 39.96 -0.21
N ALA A 364 11.38 40.98 0.32
CA ALA A 364 11.89 41.82 1.41
C ALA A 364 12.07 41.01 2.70
N TYR A 365 11.11 40.15 3.05
CA TYR A 365 11.24 39.24 4.20
C TYR A 365 12.47 38.33 4.06
N ARG A 366 12.69 37.73 2.88
CA ARG A 366 13.88 36.92 2.59
C ARG A 366 15.16 37.73 2.73
N TYR A 367 15.19 38.95 2.21
CA TYR A 367 16.35 39.83 2.30
C TYR A 367 16.70 40.17 3.75
N SER A 368 15.73 40.64 4.54
CA SER A 368 15.93 41.03 5.94
C SER A 368 16.38 39.87 6.84
N ASN A 369 16.00 38.63 6.49
CA ASN A 369 16.42 37.43 7.22
C ASN A 369 17.66 36.75 6.60
N GLY A 370 18.42 37.42 5.74
CA GLY A 370 19.72 36.91 5.26
C GLY A 370 19.64 35.76 4.24
N TYR A 371 18.54 35.63 3.49
CA TYR A 371 18.35 34.53 2.53
C TYR A 371 19.41 34.48 1.43
N ASN A 372 20.01 35.62 1.05
CA ASN A 372 21.11 35.64 0.08
C ASN A 372 22.33 34.80 0.56
N ALA A 373 22.63 34.81 1.85
CA ALA A 373 23.70 33.97 2.42
C ALA A 373 23.32 32.50 2.38
N PHE A 374 22.05 32.16 2.69
CA PHE A 374 21.53 30.79 2.58
C PHE A 374 21.59 30.27 1.14
N ARG A 375 21.24 31.11 0.15
CA ARG A 375 21.32 30.76 -1.26
C ARG A 375 22.75 30.47 -1.69
N GLU A 376 23.72 31.29 -1.26
CA GLU A 376 25.14 31.05 -1.54
C GLU A 376 25.69 29.79 -0.86
N ASP A 377 25.30 29.54 0.39
CA ASP A 377 25.69 28.33 1.12
C ASP A 377 25.13 27.06 0.48
N LYS A 378 23.90 27.11 -0.04
CA LYS A 378 23.20 25.96 -0.64
C LYS A 378 23.25 25.94 -2.17
N LYS A 379 24.10 26.74 -2.82
CA LYS A 379 24.20 26.79 -4.29
C LYS A 379 24.61 25.46 -4.94
N ASN A 380 25.35 24.63 -4.20
CA ASN A 380 25.79 23.31 -4.63
C ASN A 380 24.95 22.17 -4.00
N ARG A 381 23.76 22.48 -3.46
CA ARG A 381 22.89 21.47 -2.88
C ARG A 381 22.52 20.43 -3.94
N LYS A 382 22.63 19.15 -3.57
CA LYS A 382 22.22 18.02 -4.40
C LYS A 382 20.76 18.20 -4.85
N ASN A 383 20.50 17.96 -6.13
CA ASN A 383 19.14 17.92 -6.64
C ASN A 383 18.47 16.62 -6.21
N THR A 384 17.34 16.73 -5.55
CA THR A 384 16.61 15.61 -4.97
C THR A 384 15.15 15.66 -5.37
N LEU A 385 14.62 14.51 -5.77
CA LEU A 385 13.20 14.30 -6.01
C LEU A 385 12.63 13.56 -4.79
N ILE A 386 11.58 14.11 -4.17
CA ILE A 386 10.91 13.45 -3.04
C ILE A 386 9.47 13.14 -3.40
N ILE A 387 9.02 11.92 -3.11
CA ILE A 387 7.66 11.44 -3.40
C ILE A 387 7.17 10.50 -2.29
N GLY A 388 5.87 10.58 -1.97
CA GLY A 388 5.21 9.62 -1.09
C GLY A 388 4.76 8.39 -1.87
N SER A 389 4.88 7.20 -1.28
CA SER A 389 4.38 5.96 -1.85
C SER A 389 3.26 5.38 -0.99
N ASN A 390 2.29 4.73 -1.65
CA ASN A 390 1.23 3.96 -1.02
C ASN A 390 1.76 2.83 -0.14
N GLY A 391 2.97 2.35 -0.39
CA GLY A 391 3.70 1.48 0.54
C GLY A 391 3.90 2.08 1.94
N GLY A 392 3.65 3.37 2.14
CA GLY A 392 3.81 4.05 3.43
C GLY A 392 5.18 4.67 3.65
N MET A 393 5.99 4.73 2.60
CA MET A 393 7.31 5.34 2.62
C MET A 393 7.30 6.67 1.86
N ILE A 394 8.10 7.62 2.35
CA ILE A 394 8.51 8.81 1.61
C ILE A 394 9.90 8.53 1.06
N HIS A 395 10.04 8.51 -0.26
CA HIS A 395 11.31 8.22 -0.93
C HIS A 395 11.96 9.52 -1.39
N ALA A 396 13.27 9.62 -1.19
CA ALA A 396 14.10 10.65 -1.79
C ALA A 396 15.09 10.03 -2.77
N PHE A 397 15.17 10.59 -3.98
CA PHE A 397 16.06 10.13 -5.04
C PHE A 397 16.99 11.25 -5.50
N ASP A 398 18.22 10.89 -5.86
CA ASP A 398 19.12 11.77 -6.60
C ASP A 398 18.51 12.07 -7.98
N ASN A 399 18.15 13.32 -8.21
CA ASN A 399 17.49 13.75 -9.44
C ASN A 399 18.49 14.07 -10.58
N GLY A 400 19.78 13.80 -10.37
CA GLY A 400 20.84 14.09 -11.33
C GLY A 400 21.37 15.53 -11.23
N CYS A 401 22.50 15.77 -11.90
CA CYS A 401 23.08 17.11 -12.00
C CYS A 401 22.17 18.10 -12.76
N GLN A 402 22.33 19.41 -12.51
CA GLN A 402 21.81 20.43 -13.44
C GLN A 402 22.49 20.28 -14.80
N THR A 403 21.77 20.51 -15.90
CA THR A 403 22.39 20.72 -17.21
C THR A 403 22.90 22.16 -17.38
N SER A 404 24.00 22.23 -18.13
CA SER A 404 24.88 23.35 -18.52
C SER A 404 25.54 24.25 -17.45
N ASN A 405 24.92 24.57 -16.30
CA ASN A 405 25.43 25.65 -15.42
C ASN A 405 25.74 25.30 -13.95
N ALA A 406 25.55 24.07 -13.45
CA ALA A 406 26.11 23.68 -12.15
C ALA A 406 27.03 22.46 -12.24
N THR A 407 28.18 22.61 -11.58
CA THR A 407 29.10 21.54 -11.26
C THR A 407 28.62 20.81 -10.00
N CYS A 408 27.86 19.72 -10.15
CA CYS A 408 27.57 18.82 -9.04
C CYS A 408 28.74 17.82 -8.90
N THR A 409 29.36 17.75 -7.73
CA THR A 409 30.62 17.00 -7.53
C THR A 409 30.46 15.50 -7.25
N ALA A 410 29.25 14.98 -7.11
CA ALA A 410 28.96 13.54 -7.06
C ALA A 410 27.46 13.31 -7.21
N SER A 411 27.00 12.89 -8.38
CA SER A 411 25.61 12.46 -8.60
C SER A 411 25.60 11.03 -9.13
N ASN A 412 24.71 10.20 -8.58
CA ASN A 412 24.33 8.92 -9.16
C ASN A 412 22.85 9.03 -9.52
N PRO A 413 22.52 9.63 -10.68
CA PRO A 413 21.15 9.95 -11.03
C PRO A 413 20.24 8.71 -10.94
N GLY A 414 19.11 8.88 -10.26
CA GLY A 414 18.13 7.83 -10.01
C GLY A 414 18.37 6.98 -8.76
N SER A 415 19.51 7.14 -8.07
CA SER A 415 19.75 6.41 -6.83
C SER A 415 18.85 6.90 -5.70
N GLU A 416 18.31 5.97 -4.90
CA GLU A 416 17.55 6.31 -3.69
C GLU A 416 18.51 6.77 -2.60
N LEU A 417 18.32 7.98 -2.09
CA LEU A 417 19.12 8.55 -1.01
C LEU A 417 18.68 7.95 0.33
N TRP A 418 17.37 7.91 0.57
CA TRP A 418 16.73 7.36 1.76
C TRP A 418 15.24 7.15 1.52
N ALA A 419 14.62 6.34 2.36
CA ALA A 419 13.18 6.22 2.52
C ALA A 419 12.82 6.41 3.99
N PHE A 420 11.77 7.19 4.26
CA PHE A 420 11.26 7.44 5.61
C PHE A 420 9.89 6.78 5.77
N VAL A 421 9.70 5.99 6.82
CA VAL A 421 8.41 5.44 7.24
C VAL A 421 7.86 6.31 8.36
N PRO A 422 6.80 7.09 8.14
CA PRO A 422 6.20 7.89 9.22
C PRO A 422 5.59 6.97 10.28
N PRO A 423 5.77 7.22 11.59
CA PRO A 423 5.22 6.36 12.65
C PRO A 423 3.71 6.23 12.59
N ALA A 424 3.03 7.33 12.21
CA ALA A 424 1.58 7.38 12.05
C ALA A 424 1.02 6.40 11.01
N ILE A 425 1.85 5.94 10.07
CA ILE A 425 1.48 5.04 8.98
C ILE A 425 1.76 3.57 9.31
N LEU A 426 2.62 3.27 10.30
CA LEU A 426 2.94 1.89 10.68
C LEU A 426 1.69 1.06 11.01
N LYS A 427 0.67 1.67 11.61
CA LYS A 427 -0.62 1.01 11.87
C LYS A 427 -1.31 0.44 10.62
N ASN A 428 -1.03 0.99 9.44
CA ASN A 428 -1.61 0.51 8.18
C ASN A 428 -0.88 -0.74 7.68
N PHE A 429 0.35 -1.00 8.12
CA PHE A 429 1.14 -2.14 7.66
C PHE A 429 0.53 -3.46 8.10
N ARG A 430 -0.34 -3.48 9.11
CA ARG A 430 -1.18 -4.64 9.44
C ARG A 430 -2.01 -5.17 8.28
N SER A 431 -2.29 -4.33 7.28
CA SER A 431 -3.03 -4.71 6.07
C SER A 431 -2.14 -5.26 4.95
N ILE A 432 -0.81 -5.23 5.12
CA ILE A 432 0.15 -5.89 4.21
C ILE A 432 -0.01 -7.40 4.31
N VAL A 433 -0.41 -7.95 5.45
CA VAL A 433 -0.62 -9.39 5.60
C VAL A 433 -2.11 -9.71 5.52
N SER A 434 -2.45 -10.81 4.86
CA SER A 434 -3.83 -11.30 4.78
C SER A 434 -4.37 -11.72 6.14
N SER A 435 -5.69 -11.66 6.32
CA SER A 435 -6.34 -12.25 7.50
C SER A 435 -6.04 -13.75 7.62
N GLN A 436 -5.91 -14.24 8.84
CA GLN A 436 -5.67 -15.65 9.16
C GLN A 436 -6.94 -16.37 9.58
N ILE A 437 -6.97 -17.67 9.30
CA ILE A 437 -7.90 -18.61 9.94
C ILE A 437 -7.55 -18.63 11.43
N LYS A 438 -8.57 -18.54 12.28
CA LYS A 438 -8.40 -18.52 13.74
C LYS A 438 -9.51 -19.28 14.44
N THR A 439 -9.22 -19.73 15.65
CA THR A 439 -10.16 -20.31 16.62
C THR A 439 -9.79 -19.80 18.02
N GLU A 440 -10.46 -20.26 19.06
CA GLU A 440 -10.20 -19.88 20.45
C GLU A 440 -10.00 -21.14 21.30
N LEU A 441 -9.14 -21.05 22.31
CA LEU A 441 -8.98 -22.10 23.31
C LEU A 441 -10.30 -22.35 24.04
N ASP A 442 -10.58 -23.62 24.32
CA ASP A 442 -11.69 -24.10 25.15
C ASP A 442 -11.11 -24.75 26.42
N GLY A 443 -10.43 -23.91 27.21
CA GLY A 443 -9.70 -24.28 28.41
C GLY A 443 -8.24 -23.81 28.44
N ASN A 444 -7.72 -23.68 29.67
CA ASN A 444 -6.32 -23.31 29.90
C ASN A 444 -5.35 -24.38 29.37
N VAL A 445 -4.21 -23.92 28.86
CA VAL A 445 -3.13 -24.78 28.34
C VAL A 445 -1.86 -24.50 29.13
N SER A 446 -1.25 -25.52 29.71
CA SER A 446 0.05 -25.43 30.38
C SER A 446 1.21 -25.60 29.40
N ALA A 447 2.40 -25.15 29.78
CA ALA A 447 3.62 -25.36 28.99
C ALA A 447 4.00 -26.85 28.80
N ALA A 448 3.44 -27.76 29.62
CA ALA A 448 3.72 -29.19 29.56
C ALA A 448 2.77 -29.97 28.64
N ASP A 449 1.69 -29.34 28.17
CA ASP A 449 0.67 -29.99 27.34
C ASP A 449 1.19 -30.16 25.91
N THR A 450 1.70 -31.36 25.63
CA THR A 450 2.25 -31.78 24.33
C THR A 450 1.37 -32.81 23.61
N ALA A 451 0.43 -33.45 24.33
CA ALA A 451 -0.45 -34.45 23.73
C ALA A 451 -1.56 -33.81 22.89
N SER A 452 -2.20 -32.77 23.42
CA SER A 452 -3.33 -32.11 22.76
C SER A 452 -3.67 -30.74 23.34
N ILE A 453 -4.31 -29.89 22.53
CA ILE A 453 -4.95 -28.63 22.92
C ILE A 453 -6.39 -28.64 22.42
N THR A 454 -7.33 -28.28 23.28
CA THR A 454 -8.77 -28.20 22.96
C THR A 454 -9.13 -26.78 22.51
N VAL A 455 -9.94 -26.69 21.47
CA VAL A 455 -10.41 -25.43 20.87
C VAL A 455 -11.88 -25.54 20.49
N ASN A 456 -12.54 -24.40 20.27
CA ASN A 456 -13.94 -24.35 19.88
C ASN A 456 -14.25 -25.10 18.57
N ASP A 457 -13.40 -24.93 17.54
CA ASP A 457 -13.53 -25.62 16.25
C ASP A 457 -12.18 -25.69 15.52
N THR A 458 -11.94 -26.79 14.82
CA THR A 458 -10.76 -26.99 13.94
C THR A 458 -11.12 -27.08 12.46
N GLY A 459 -12.40 -26.92 12.08
CA GLY A 459 -12.93 -27.23 10.76
C GLY A 459 -12.11 -26.64 9.60
N ASP A 460 -11.77 -25.36 9.71
CA ASP A 460 -11.03 -24.60 8.70
C ASP A 460 -9.50 -24.80 8.75
N PHE A 461 -8.97 -25.51 9.75
CA PHE A 461 -7.55 -25.80 9.88
C PHE A 461 -7.16 -27.05 9.06
N PRO A 462 -5.94 -27.09 8.47
CA PRO A 462 -5.44 -28.29 7.79
C PRO A 462 -5.26 -29.46 8.77
N SER A 463 -5.09 -30.69 8.26
CA SER A 463 -4.91 -31.89 9.11
C SER A 463 -3.58 -31.92 9.88
N THR A 464 -2.60 -31.18 9.38
CA THR A 464 -1.27 -30.98 9.97
C THR A 464 -0.87 -29.53 9.71
N GLY A 465 -0.10 -28.92 10.61
CA GLY A 465 0.34 -27.55 10.40
C GLY A 465 0.99 -26.91 11.62
N VAL A 466 0.99 -25.57 11.62
CA VAL A 466 1.54 -24.75 12.70
C VAL A 466 0.46 -23.78 13.20
N LEU A 467 0.37 -23.64 14.50
CA LEU A 467 -0.49 -22.72 15.21
C LEU A 467 0.36 -21.63 15.86
N ARG A 468 -0.24 -20.47 16.10
CA ARG A 468 0.30 -19.45 17.00
C ARG A 468 -0.71 -19.06 18.05
N ILE A 469 -0.27 -19.02 19.31
CA ILE A 469 -1.02 -18.48 20.44
C ILE A 469 -0.10 -17.45 21.11
N ASN A 470 -0.54 -16.19 21.17
CA ASN A 470 0.33 -15.07 21.53
C ASN A 470 1.60 -15.03 20.64
N GLU A 471 2.78 -15.26 21.20
CA GLU A 471 4.06 -15.35 20.48
C GLU A 471 4.62 -16.78 20.44
N GLU A 472 3.91 -17.79 20.99
CA GLU A 472 4.33 -19.19 20.93
C GLU A 472 3.83 -19.83 19.62
N PHE A 473 4.73 -20.50 18.90
CA PHE A 473 4.40 -21.36 17.76
C PHE A 473 4.33 -22.82 18.16
N ILE A 474 3.33 -23.54 17.64
CA ILE A 474 3.04 -24.94 18.01
C ILE A 474 2.77 -25.73 16.74
N SER A 475 3.59 -26.74 16.43
CA SER A 475 3.26 -27.66 15.33
C SER A 475 2.34 -28.78 15.80
N TYR A 476 1.46 -29.26 14.92
CA TYR A 476 0.55 -30.38 15.18
C TYR A 476 0.51 -31.32 13.96
N THR A 477 0.34 -32.62 14.23
CA THR A 477 0.27 -33.65 13.18
C THR A 477 -1.06 -34.39 13.12
N GLY A 478 -2.01 -34.03 13.99
CA GLY A 478 -3.38 -34.51 13.91
C GLY A 478 -4.40 -33.51 14.47
N LYS A 479 -5.67 -33.73 14.11
CA LYS A 479 -6.80 -32.99 14.68
C LYS A 479 -8.08 -33.82 14.75
N THR A 480 -8.92 -33.51 15.73
CA THR A 480 -10.34 -33.89 15.80
C THR A 480 -11.21 -32.66 15.47
N ALA A 481 -12.53 -32.70 15.66
CA ALA A 481 -13.40 -31.54 15.46
C ALA A 481 -13.07 -30.35 16.37
N SER A 482 -12.54 -30.60 17.57
CA SER A 482 -12.33 -29.59 18.63
C SER A 482 -10.98 -29.73 19.33
N THR A 483 -10.01 -30.42 18.71
CA THR A 483 -8.72 -30.70 19.36
C THR A 483 -7.61 -30.80 18.32
N PHE A 484 -6.47 -30.18 18.58
CA PHE A 484 -5.22 -30.46 17.88
C PHE A 484 -4.40 -31.47 18.68
N THR A 485 -3.79 -32.45 18.02
CA THR A 485 -3.06 -33.55 18.66
C THR A 485 -1.63 -33.66 18.16
N ASP A 486 -0.79 -34.35 18.94
CA ASP A 486 0.60 -34.65 18.62
C ASP A 486 1.41 -33.35 18.41
N LEU A 487 1.49 -32.57 19.49
CA LEU A 487 1.98 -31.21 19.47
C LEU A 487 3.47 -31.13 19.72
N THR A 488 4.15 -30.24 19.00
CA THR A 488 5.47 -29.73 19.39
C THR A 488 5.31 -28.28 19.84
N ARG A 489 5.48 -28.03 21.14
CA ARG A 489 5.39 -26.70 21.76
C ARG A 489 6.70 -25.92 21.56
N GLY A 490 6.63 -24.59 21.53
CA GLY A 490 7.80 -23.73 21.23
C GLY A 490 8.49 -24.08 19.91
N TYR A 491 7.71 -24.48 18.91
CA TYR A 491 8.18 -24.96 17.61
C TYR A 491 8.86 -23.85 16.81
N ASP A 492 9.98 -24.18 16.14
CA ASP A 492 10.77 -23.24 15.32
C ASP A 492 11.07 -21.92 16.06
N CYS A 493 11.30 -22.01 17.39
CA CYS A 493 11.51 -20.83 18.18
C CYS A 493 12.98 -20.37 18.12
N GLY A 494 13.28 -19.58 17.09
CA GLY A 494 14.51 -18.78 16.95
C GLY A 494 14.32 -17.36 17.50
N VAL A 495 14.30 -16.37 16.61
CA VAL A 495 14.03 -14.95 16.93
C VAL A 495 12.53 -14.66 16.76
N TYR A 496 11.99 -13.70 17.55
CA TYR A 496 10.59 -13.23 17.48
C TYR A 496 9.54 -14.32 17.79
N CYS A 497 9.75 -15.08 18.87
CA CYS A 497 8.83 -16.09 19.38
C CYS A 497 9.04 -16.29 20.88
N ASP A 498 8.05 -16.87 21.54
CA ASP A 498 8.17 -17.37 22.91
C ASP A 498 8.40 -18.90 22.92
N PRO A 499 9.18 -19.42 23.90
CA PRO A 499 9.22 -20.86 24.16
C PRO A 499 7.86 -21.36 24.68
N ALA A 500 7.75 -22.67 24.90
CA ALA A 500 6.54 -23.29 25.47
C ALA A 500 6.07 -22.57 26.75
N THR A 501 4.86 -22.01 26.72
CA THR A 501 4.31 -21.18 27.81
C THR A 501 2.88 -21.57 28.19
N THR A 502 2.33 -20.93 29.22
CA THR A 502 0.94 -21.13 29.65
C THR A 502 0.04 -20.15 28.91
N HIS A 503 -1.11 -20.64 28.46
CA HIS A 503 -2.16 -19.86 27.81
C HIS A 503 -3.47 -19.97 28.59
N THR A 504 -4.27 -18.92 28.50
CA THR A 504 -5.58 -18.85 29.16
C THR A 504 -6.69 -19.26 28.22
N ASP A 505 -7.78 -19.77 28.79
CA ASP A 505 -9.05 -19.94 28.10
C ASP A 505 -9.41 -18.69 27.27
N GLU A 506 -10.06 -18.89 26.12
CA GLU A 506 -10.40 -17.84 25.13
C GLU A 506 -9.20 -17.18 24.40
N ASP A 507 -7.94 -17.54 24.70
CA ASP A 507 -6.80 -17.07 23.90
C ASP A 507 -6.99 -17.48 22.42
N THR A 508 -6.74 -16.53 21.52
CA THR A 508 -6.92 -16.78 20.08
C THR A 508 -5.80 -17.65 19.53
N VAL A 509 -6.18 -18.71 18.83
CA VAL A 509 -5.29 -19.64 18.13
C VAL A 509 -5.32 -19.33 16.63
N TYR A 510 -4.19 -18.91 16.08
CA TYR A 510 -4.04 -18.56 14.67
C TYR A 510 -3.41 -19.70 13.87
N ASN A 511 -3.84 -19.89 12.61
CA ASN A 511 -3.18 -20.79 11.67
C ASN A 511 -1.99 -20.10 11.01
N GLU A 512 -0.80 -20.66 11.18
CA GLU A 512 0.47 -20.16 10.62
C GLU A 512 1.10 -21.13 9.60
N THR A 513 0.31 -22.08 9.10
CA THR A 513 0.79 -23.12 8.17
C THR A 513 1.23 -22.55 6.82
N THR A 514 0.69 -21.40 6.40
CA THR A 514 0.99 -20.76 5.11
C THR A 514 1.36 -19.30 5.30
N VAL A 515 2.34 -18.81 4.53
CA VAL A 515 2.83 -17.43 4.64
C VAL A 515 1.70 -16.48 4.26
N ARG A 516 1.50 -15.45 5.07
CA ARG A 516 0.50 -14.42 4.80
C ARG A 516 1.01 -13.45 3.74
N LYS A 517 0.63 -13.68 2.48
CA LYS A 517 0.98 -12.78 1.37
C LYS A 517 0.11 -11.51 1.38
N PRO A 518 0.62 -10.39 0.86
CA PRO A 518 -0.21 -9.22 0.60
C PRO A 518 -1.33 -9.51 -0.38
N GLN A 519 -2.55 -9.09 -0.04
CA GLN A 519 -3.71 -9.28 -0.93
C GLN A 519 -4.01 -8.04 -1.77
N PHE A 520 -3.66 -6.86 -1.27
CA PHE A 520 -3.96 -5.57 -1.89
C PHE A 520 -2.85 -4.57 -1.60
N SER A 521 -2.70 -3.56 -2.47
CA SER A 521 -1.87 -2.40 -2.14
C SER A 521 -2.38 -1.72 -0.87
N VAL A 522 -1.45 -1.35 0.00
CA VAL A 522 -1.74 -0.55 1.19
C VAL A 522 -1.86 0.91 0.79
N TYR A 523 -2.74 1.66 1.44
CA TYR A 523 -2.75 3.12 1.33
C TYR A 523 -1.98 3.68 2.51
N GLY A 524 -0.73 4.08 2.29
CA GLY A 524 0.18 4.60 3.30
C GLY A 524 0.39 6.11 3.13
N VAL A 525 1.40 6.51 2.36
CA VAL A 525 1.69 7.92 2.11
C VAL A 525 1.25 8.27 0.70
N ASP A 526 -0.01 8.66 0.58
CA ASP A 526 -0.68 8.87 -0.71
C ASP A 526 -0.85 10.36 -1.08
N GLY A 527 -0.53 11.29 -0.18
CA GLY A 527 -0.72 12.72 -0.42
C GLY A 527 0.38 13.37 -1.27
N PRO A 528 0.15 14.61 -1.73
CA PRO A 528 1.16 15.40 -2.43
C PRO A 528 2.30 15.81 -1.50
N VAL A 529 3.50 15.89 -2.07
CA VAL A 529 4.70 16.42 -1.41
C VAL A 529 4.84 17.91 -1.71
N VAL A 530 5.10 18.71 -0.69
CA VAL A 530 5.40 20.14 -0.84
C VAL A 530 6.76 20.44 -0.22
N ALA A 531 7.65 21.09 -0.97
CA ALA A 531 8.94 21.57 -0.50
C ALA A 531 8.97 23.10 -0.49
N LYS A 532 9.44 23.71 0.60
CA LYS A 532 9.66 25.17 0.69
C LYS A 532 10.85 25.52 1.58
N ASP A 533 11.50 26.63 1.26
CA ASP A 533 12.42 27.28 2.18
C ASP A 533 11.63 28.10 3.20
N ILE A 534 11.90 27.88 4.49
CA ILE A 534 11.26 28.55 5.61
C ILE A 534 12.33 29.10 6.57
N TYR A 535 12.01 30.21 7.22
CA TYR A 535 12.85 30.78 8.26
C TYR A 535 12.27 30.42 9.64
N THR A 536 13.02 29.64 10.43
CA THR A 536 12.61 29.20 11.77
C THR A 536 13.85 29.00 12.63
N ASP A 537 13.72 29.20 13.94
CA ASP A 537 14.83 29.08 14.90
C ASP A 537 16.04 29.97 14.54
N GLY A 538 15.77 31.15 13.96
CA GLY A 538 16.80 32.10 13.54
C GLY A 538 17.60 31.70 12.28
N LYS A 539 17.21 30.63 11.58
CA LYS A 539 17.92 30.13 10.39
C LYS A 539 16.98 29.71 9.26
N TRP A 540 17.48 29.78 8.03
CA TRP A 540 16.78 29.23 6.87
C TRP A 540 16.95 27.72 6.83
N LYS A 541 15.83 27.04 6.57
CA LYS A 541 15.74 25.59 6.35
C LYS A 541 14.95 25.32 5.08
N THR A 542 15.22 24.20 4.42
CA THR A 542 14.33 23.66 3.39
C THR A 542 13.54 22.53 3.98
N VAL A 543 12.21 22.68 4.04
CA VAL A 543 11.31 21.72 4.68
C VAL A 543 10.44 21.09 3.63
N VAL A 544 10.27 19.77 3.75
CA VAL A 544 9.28 19.00 3.01
C VAL A 544 8.16 18.60 3.93
N MET A 545 6.93 18.80 3.46
CA MET A 545 5.72 18.31 4.10
C MET A 545 5.01 17.33 3.17
N VAL A 546 4.53 16.22 3.74
CA VAL A 546 3.81 15.19 3.00
C VAL A 546 2.53 14.84 3.73
N GLY A 547 1.40 14.95 3.05
CA GLY A 547 0.12 14.46 3.54
C GLY A 547 -0.01 12.94 3.36
N PHE A 548 -0.74 12.29 4.25
CA PHE A 548 -0.95 10.84 4.15
C PHE A 548 -2.07 10.44 3.18
N GLY A 549 -2.94 11.38 2.80
CA GLY A 549 -4.02 11.12 1.84
C GLY A 549 -4.96 10.03 2.35
N LEU A 550 -5.14 8.96 1.56
CA LEU A 550 -5.98 7.83 1.97
C LEU A 550 -5.39 6.99 3.11
N GLY A 551 -4.07 7.08 3.37
CA GLY A 551 -3.48 6.32 4.47
C GLY A 551 -3.66 6.95 5.84
N GLY A 552 -4.10 8.20 5.95
CA GLY A 552 -4.37 8.76 7.25
C GLY A 552 -4.76 10.22 7.25
N ARG A 553 -5.41 10.63 8.34
CA ARG A 553 -5.77 12.03 8.57
C ARG A 553 -4.60 12.76 9.24
N GLY A 554 -3.53 12.97 8.49
CA GLY A 554 -2.30 13.48 9.04
C GLY A 554 -1.28 13.87 7.98
N TYR A 555 -0.15 14.38 8.47
CA TYR A 555 0.99 14.76 7.67
C TYR A 555 2.28 14.68 8.50
N THR A 556 3.40 14.58 7.81
CA THR A 556 4.74 14.65 8.39
C THR A 556 5.54 15.78 7.76
N ALA A 557 6.47 16.35 8.52
CA ALA A 557 7.42 17.35 8.07
C ALA A 557 8.86 16.89 8.31
N LEU A 558 9.73 17.10 7.31
CA LEU A 558 11.15 16.77 7.32
C LEU A 558 11.97 18.01 6.98
N ASP A 559 13.01 18.31 7.78
CA ASP A 559 14.06 19.25 7.39
C ASP A 559 15.02 18.52 6.43
N VAL A 560 15.02 18.97 5.19
CA VAL A 560 15.82 18.44 4.08
C VAL A 560 16.80 19.49 3.56
N THR A 561 17.19 20.44 4.43
CA THR A 561 18.22 21.44 4.13
C THR A 561 19.50 20.77 3.63
N ASN A 562 19.83 19.61 4.21
CA ASN A 562 20.78 18.64 3.68
C ASN A 562 20.03 17.40 3.17
N PRO A 563 19.85 17.23 1.84
CA PRO A 563 19.08 16.10 1.29
C PRO A 563 19.68 14.71 1.57
N ASP A 564 20.96 14.62 1.89
CA ASP A 564 21.61 13.34 2.26
C ASP A 564 21.34 12.94 3.72
N ASN A 565 20.97 13.91 4.56
CA ASN A 565 20.81 13.75 6.01
C ASN A 565 19.52 14.45 6.47
N PRO A 566 18.33 13.94 6.09
CA PRO A 566 17.06 14.51 6.50
C PRO A 566 16.84 14.35 8.00
N ILE A 567 16.18 15.33 8.60
CA ILE A 567 15.81 15.32 10.03
C ILE A 567 14.29 15.37 10.12
N HIS A 568 13.69 14.46 10.89
CA HIS A 568 12.26 14.54 11.19
C HIS A 568 11.99 15.78 12.06
N MET A 569 10.94 16.54 11.73
CA MET A 569 10.53 17.69 12.54
C MET A 569 9.33 17.31 13.39
N PHE A 570 8.25 16.89 12.75
CA PHE A 570 7.04 16.42 13.42
C PHE A 570 6.20 15.53 12.51
N THR A 571 5.40 14.67 13.13
CA THR A 571 4.31 13.93 12.50
C THR A 571 3.05 14.17 13.31
N ILE A 572 1.95 14.47 12.63
CA ILE A 572 0.64 14.65 13.26
C ILE A 572 -0.32 13.64 12.66
N LEU A 573 -1.07 12.95 13.53
CA LEU A 573 -2.14 12.03 13.15
C LEU A 573 -3.39 12.33 13.95
N ASN A 574 -4.48 12.68 13.27
CA ASN A 574 -5.81 12.66 13.85
C ASN A 574 -6.36 11.22 13.80
N ASP A 575 -6.22 10.51 14.92
CA ASP A 575 -6.65 9.13 15.07
C ASP A 575 -8.12 9.07 15.49
N ILE A 576 -8.94 8.41 14.68
CA ILE A 576 -10.39 8.28 14.88
C ILE A 576 -10.71 6.79 14.75
N ARG A 577 -11.14 6.16 15.85
CA ARG A 577 -11.32 4.71 15.92
C ARG A 577 -12.78 4.34 16.15
N GLY A 578 -13.51 3.94 15.10
CA GLY A 578 -14.84 3.29 15.19
C GLY A 578 -16.05 4.24 15.29
N PRO A 579 -17.28 3.73 15.11
CA PRO A 579 -18.51 4.53 15.18
C PRO A 579 -18.85 4.90 16.64
N GLY A 580 -18.82 6.20 16.97
CA GLY A 580 -19.15 6.76 18.29
C GLY A 580 -17.98 6.98 19.25
N LEU A 581 -16.73 6.91 18.77
CA LEU A 581 -15.61 6.47 19.61
C LEU A 581 -14.37 7.38 19.57
N SER A 582 -13.57 7.19 20.62
CA SER A 582 -12.37 7.93 21.04
C SER A 582 -11.58 8.54 19.89
N ARG A 583 -11.37 9.84 20.00
CA ARG A 583 -10.56 10.61 19.07
C ARG A 583 -9.34 11.10 19.80
N SER A 584 -8.20 11.02 19.13
CA SER A 584 -7.00 11.64 19.64
C SER A 584 -6.16 12.24 18.55
N VAL A 585 -5.43 13.30 18.89
CA VAL A 585 -4.38 13.85 18.04
C VAL A 585 -3.06 13.36 18.60
N LYS A 586 -2.39 12.51 17.84
CA LYS A 586 -1.03 12.06 18.13
C LYS A 586 -0.04 12.98 17.45
N VAL A 587 0.92 13.49 18.21
CA VAL A 587 1.98 14.37 17.74
C VAL A 587 3.32 13.78 18.12
N TRP A 588 4.06 13.30 17.12
CA TRP A 588 5.48 12.99 17.27
C TRP A 588 6.25 14.27 17.00
N GLN A 589 6.95 14.79 18.00
CA GLN A 589 7.75 16.00 17.89
C GLN A 589 9.22 15.66 18.10
N THR A 590 10.06 16.02 17.13
CA THR A 590 11.51 15.82 17.26
C THR A 590 12.18 17.12 17.71
N THR A 591 13.09 16.99 18.66
CA THR A 591 13.92 18.07 19.19
C THR A 591 15.39 17.65 19.19
N TYR A 592 16.28 18.63 19.08
CA TYR A 592 17.73 18.38 19.16
C TYR A 592 18.17 18.46 20.61
N ASP A 593 18.73 17.36 21.12
CA ASP A 593 19.33 17.30 22.45
C ASP A 593 20.83 17.57 22.35
N ALA A 594 21.24 18.79 22.69
CA ALA A 594 22.63 19.23 22.64
C ALA A 594 23.55 18.48 23.62
N SER A 595 23.01 17.83 24.67
CA SER A 595 23.82 17.09 25.65
C SER A 595 24.28 15.74 25.14
N SER A 596 23.47 15.11 24.28
CA SER A 596 23.72 13.79 23.71
C SER A 596 24.00 13.83 22.20
N ASP A 597 23.91 15.01 21.57
CA ASP A 597 24.09 15.25 20.13
C ASP A 597 23.18 14.37 19.25
N ILE A 598 21.96 14.14 19.73
CA ILE A 598 20.96 13.31 19.04
C ILE A 598 19.64 14.07 18.88
N TYR A 599 18.87 13.64 17.88
CA TYR A 599 17.53 14.13 17.63
C TYR A 599 16.53 13.16 18.24
N LYS A 600 15.93 13.56 19.35
CA LYS A 600 14.96 12.75 20.10
C LYS A 600 13.55 13.08 19.66
N THR A 601 12.72 12.04 19.55
CA THR A 601 11.30 12.18 19.25
C THR A 601 10.50 11.85 20.50
N GLU A 602 9.52 12.69 20.80
CA GLU A 602 8.54 12.46 21.85
C GLU A 602 7.14 12.33 21.24
N LEU A 603 6.37 11.35 21.70
CA LEU A 603 4.96 11.19 21.32
C LEU A 603 4.05 11.82 22.38
N ASN A 604 3.27 12.81 21.97
CA ASN A 604 2.17 13.35 22.76
C ASN A 604 0.81 12.91 22.19
N ASP A 605 -0.06 12.39 23.04
CA ASP A 605 -1.40 11.90 22.65
C ASP A 605 -2.51 12.73 23.32
N TYR A 606 -3.22 13.52 22.51
CA TYR A 606 -4.26 14.43 22.99
C TYR A 606 -5.64 13.86 22.69
N THR A 607 -6.30 13.27 23.69
CA THR A 607 -7.67 12.76 23.54
C THR A 607 -8.68 13.91 23.56
N TYR A 608 -9.69 13.86 22.69
CA TYR A 608 -10.76 14.86 22.62
C TYR A 608 -12.12 14.24 22.27
N ASP A 609 -13.18 14.84 22.79
CA ASP A 609 -14.56 14.50 22.44
C ASP A 609 -15.10 15.48 21.39
N VAL A 610 -16.00 15.01 20.52
CA VAL A 610 -16.85 15.91 19.71
C VAL A 610 -18.27 15.54 20.02
N ALA A 611 -19.09 16.54 20.36
CA ALA A 611 -20.50 16.36 20.65
C ALA A 611 -21.16 15.51 19.55
N THR A 612 -21.75 14.39 19.93
CA THR A 612 -22.58 13.58 19.05
C THR A 612 -23.92 14.29 18.89
N GLU A 613 -24.16 14.92 17.74
CA GLU A 613 -25.54 15.21 17.33
C GLU A 613 -26.20 13.87 17.00
N GLN A 614 -26.99 13.34 17.94
CA GLN A 614 -27.90 12.24 17.65
C GLN A 614 -29.03 12.78 16.79
N THR A 615 -28.94 12.61 15.48
CA THR A 615 -30.11 12.75 14.61
C THR A 615 -30.97 11.51 14.83
N GLU A 616 -32.02 11.60 15.63
CA GLU A 616 -33.04 10.55 15.68
C GLU A 616 -33.65 10.42 14.28
N ILE A 617 -33.41 9.27 13.64
CA ILE A 617 -34.16 8.88 12.44
C ILE A 617 -35.57 8.55 12.95
N THR A 618 -36.43 9.56 12.99
CA THR A 618 -37.86 9.35 13.18
C THR A 618 -38.37 8.49 12.03
N THR A 619 -39.02 7.40 12.39
CA THR A 619 -39.44 6.32 11.51
C THR A 619 -40.29 6.85 10.35
N ALA A 620 -39.73 6.84 9.15
CA ALA A 620 -40.49 6.92 7.90
C ALA A 620 -39.66 6.30 6.77
N VAL A 621 -39.78 4.98 6.56
CA VAL A 621 -40.34 4.32 5.37
C VAL A 621 -40.75 2.91 5.75
#